data_AF-A0A1H2YVG7-F1
#
_entry.id   AF-A0A1H2YVG7-F1
#
_cell.length_a   1.000
_cell.length_b   1.000
_cell.length_c   1.000
_cell.angle_alpha   90.00
_cell.angle_beta   90.00
_cell.angle_gamma   90.00
#
_symmetry.space_group_name_H-M   'P 1'
#
loop_
_entity.id
_entity.type
_entity.pdbx_description
1 polymer ?
#
loop_
_entity_poly.entity_id
_entity_poly.type
_entity_poly.pdbx_seq_one_letter_code
_entity_poly.pdbx_strand_id
1 'polypeptide(L)' 'MKFGMRKPSVKRSIKARTIGRAKRAVKKAVIPGYGKKGMGWVKNPKKAAYNKVYKKTSFSLFDLFKL' A
#
# COMPACT_ATOMS: atom_id res chain seq x y z
N MET A 1 10.98 12.74 -0.10
CA MET A 1 9.59 12.37 -0.47
C MET A 1 9.36 12.79 -1.92
N LYS A 2 8.59 12.05 -2.71
CA LYS A 2 8.17 12.48 -4.05
C LYS A 2 6.77 13.10 -3.95
N PHE A 3 6.60 14.27 -4.56
CA PHE A 3 5.32 14.98 -4.62
C PHE A 3 4.70 14.79 -6.01
N GLY A 4 3.37 14.71 -6.07
CA GLY A 4 2.63 14.61 -7.32
C GLY A 4 2.38 13.17 -7.82
N MET A 5 2.44 12.99 -9.14
CA MET A 5 1.92 11.80 -9.82
C MET A 5 2.76 10.54 -9.59
N ARG A 6 2.11 9.46 -9.15
CA ARG A 6 2.76 8.15 -9.03
C ARG A 6 2.95 7.51 -10.41
N LYS A 7 4.15 6.99 -10.67
CA LYS A 7 4.43 6.20 -11.88
C LYS A 7 3.62 4.89 -11.86
N PRO A 8 2.66 4.69 -12.78
CA PRO A 8 1.95 3.42 -12.89
C PRO A 8 2.88 2.33 -13.40
N SER A 9 2.59 1.08 -13.06
CA SER A 9 3.34 -0.07 -13.59
C SER A 9 2.44 -1.29 -13.73
N VAL A 10 2.22 -1.70 -14.98
CA VAL A 10 1.29 -2.80 -15.34
C VAL A 10 1.74 -4.12 -14.71
N LYS A 11 3.01 -4.48 -14.85
CA LYS A 11 3.61 -5.69 -14.26
C LYS A 11 3.39 -5.78 -12.75
N ARG A 12 3.59 -4.68 -12.01
CA ARG A 12 3.38 -4.67 -10.54
C ARG A 12 1.90 -4.76 -10.19
N SER A 13 1.03 -4.14 -10.99
CA SER A 13 -0.43 -4.21 -10.80
C SER A 13 -0.95 -5.65 -10.94
N ILE A 14 -0.55 -6.36 -12.00
CA ILE A 14 -0.94 -7.78 -12.21
C ILE A 14 -0.39 -8.65 -11.07
N LYS A 15 0.92 -8.53 -10.75
CA LYS A 15 1.54 -9.31 -9.67
C LYS A 15 0.92 -9.09 -8.30
N ALA A 16 0.43 -7.87 -8.02
CA ALA A 16 -0.26 -7.55 -6.77
C ALA A 16 -1.64 -8.21 -6.65
N ARG A 17 -2.31 -8.48 -7.79
CA ARG A 17 -3.62 -9.14 -7.87
C ARG A 17 -3.51 -10.67 -7.86
N THR A 18 -2.43 -11.24 -8.41
CA THR A 18 -2.21 -12.69 -8.45
C THR A 18 -1.38 -13.17 -7.24
N ILE A 19 -0.08 -13.34 -7.40
CA ILE A 19 0.84 -13.92 -6.41
C ILE A 19 0.82 -13.12 -5.10
N GLY A 20 0.79 -11.79 -5.20
CA GLY A 20 0.74 -10.91 -4.04
C GLY A 20 -0.53 -11.09 -3.20
N ARG A 21 -1.66 -11.39 -3.83
CA ARG A 21 -2.92 -11.67 -3.13
C ARG A 21 -2.84 -12.98 -2.35
N ALA A 22 -2.38 -14.06 -2.99
CA ALA A 22 -2.21 -15.36 -2.35
C ALA A 22 -1.29 -15.28 -1.12
N LYS A 23 -0.11 -14.65 -1.25
CA LYS A 23 0.82 -14.47 -0.13
C LYS A 23 0.23 -13.66 1.03
N ARG A 24 -0.63 -12.67 0.76
CA ARG A 24 -1.31 -11.91 1.82
C ARG A 24 -2.39 -12.72 2.52
N ALA A 25 -3.10 -13.59 1.80
CA ALA A 25 -4.11 -14.46 2.39
C ALA A 25 -3.49 -15.41 3.42
N VAL A 26 -2.41 -16.10 3.04
CA VAL A 26 -1.64 -16.97 3.95
C VAL A 26 -1.16 -16.19 5.18
N LYS A 27 -0.56 -15.01 4.99
CA LYS A 27 -0.09 -14.18 6.12
C LYS A 27 -1.21 -13.73 7.06
N LYS A 28 -2.41 -13.46 6.54
CA LYS A 28 -3.57 -13.11 7.38
C LYS A 28 -4.05 -14.30 8.22
N ALA A 29 -3.94 -15.53 7.69
CA ALA A 29 -4.34 -16.73 8.41
C ALA A 29 -3.34 -17.13 9.49
N VAL A 30 -2.04 -16.93 9.25
CA VAL A 30 -0.98 -17.42 10.15
C VAL A 30 -0.52 -16.37 11.17
N ILE A 31 -0.51 -15.07 10.81
CA ILE A 31 0.08 -14.03 11.66
C ILE A 31 -1.03 -13.25 12.39
N PRO A 32 -1.13 -13.37 13.73
CA PRO A 32 -2.08 -12.58 14.49
C PRO A 32 -1.81 -11.09 14.32
N GLY A 33 -2.87 -10.31 14.10
CA GLY A 33 -2.78 -8.87 13.86
C GLY A 33 -2.33 -8.45 12.44
N TYR A 34 -1.94 -9.36 11.55
CA TYR A 34 -1.50 -8.97 10.21
C TYR A 34 -2.62 -8.29 9.40
N GLY A 35 -2.36 -7.08 8.90
CA GLY A 35 -3.32 -6.30 8.10
C GLY A 35 -4.42 -5.62 8.92
N LYS A 36 -4.38 -5.65 10.26
CA LYS A 36 -5.29 -4.87 11.11
C LYS A 36 -4.91 -3.38 11.10
N LYS A 37 -5.92 -2.51 11.27
CA LYS A 37 -5.74 -1.05 11.35
C LYS A 37 -4.86 -0.73 12.57
N GLY A 38 -3.95 0.24 12.44
CA GLY A 38 -3.07 0.67 13.55
C GLY A 38 -1.76 -0.10 13.68
N MET A 39 -1.66 -1.34 13.19
CA MET A 39 -0.46 -2.19 13.36
C MET A 39 0.83 -1.61 12.75
N GLY A 40 0.72 -0.72 11.76
CA GLY A 40 1.86 0.00 11.22
C GLY A 40 2.51 0.95 12.23
N TRP A 41 1.71 1.58 13.10
CA TRP A 41 2.21 2.47 14.15
C TRP A 41 2.88 1.71 15.28
N VAL A 42 2.33 0.56 15.66
CA VAL A 42 2.90 -0.32 16.68
C VAL A 42 4.23 -0.92 16.21
N LYS A 43 4.30 -1.41 14.96
CA LYS A 43 5.50 -2.08 14.45
C LYS A 43 6.60 -1.13 13.97
N ASN A 44 6.25 -0.03 13.32
CA ASN A 44 7.22 0.93 12.79
C ASN A 44 6.60 2.33 12.62
N PRO A 45 6.60 3.15 13.69
CA PRO A 45 5.96 4.45 13.69
C PRO A 45 6.58 5.44 12.70
N LYS A 46 7.92 5.44 12.54
CA LYS A 46 8.62 6.30 11.57
C LYS A 46 8.15 6.06 10.14
N LYS A 47 8.03 4.79 9.74
CA LYS A 47 7.53 4.40 8.42
C LYS A 47 6.04 4.68 8.26
N ALA A 48 5.26 4.52 9.32
CA ALA A 48 3.83 4.84 9.32
C ALA A 48 3.60 6.34 9.07
N ALA A 49 4.34 7.21 9.76
CA ALA A 49 4.30 8.65 9.56
C ALA A 49 4.71 9.04 8.12
N TYR A 50 5.83 8.51 7.62
CA TYR A 50 6.29 8.75 6.25
C TYR A 50 5.23 8.35 5.20
N ASN A 51 4.65 7.16 5.33
CA ASN A 51 3.62 6.67 4.41
C ASN A 51 2.34 7.50 4.48
N LYS A 52 1.98 8.02 5.66
CA LYS A 52 0.83 8.91 5.84
C LYS A 52 1.02 10.21 5.06
N VAL A 53 2.20 10.83 5.17
CA VAL A 53 2.53 12.04 4.40
C VAL A 53 2.58 11.72 2.91
N TYR A 54 3.32 10.68 2.50
CA TYR A 54 3.42 10.27 1.09
C TYR A 54 2.05 10.01 0.44
N LYS A 55 1.10 9.39 1.16
CA LYS A 55 -0.25 9.14 0.64
C LYS A 55 -1.03 10.44 0.41
N LYS A 56 -0.83 11.46 1.25
CA LYS A 56 -1.47 12.77 1.12
C LYS A 56 -0.85 13.61 -0.01
N THR A 57 0.45 13.49 -0.21
CA THR A 57 1.22 14.35 -1.13
C THR A 57 1.39 13.76 -2.54
N SER A 58 0.87 12.56 -2.80
CA SER A 58 0.95 11.91 -4.11
C SER A 58 -0.38 11.34 -4.56
N PHE A 59 -0.70 11.51 -5.85
CA PHE A 59 -1.93 11.04 -6.49
C PHE A 59 -1.63 10.05 -7.62
N SER A 60 -2.60 9.22 -7.99
CA SER A 60 -2.48 8.31 -9.14
C SER A 60 -3.04 8.95 -10.40
N LEU A 61 -2.50 8.58 -11.56
CA LEU A 61 -3.11 8.88 -12.86
C LEU A 61 -4.56 8.40 -12.96
N PHE A 62 -4.85 7.22 -12.40
CA PHE A 62 -6.20 6.66 -12.41
C PHE A 62 -7.18 7.39 -11.50
N ASP A 63 -6.69 8.24 -10.57
CA ASP A 63 -7.56 9.08 -9.75
C ASP A 63 -8.14 10.25 -10.57
N LEU A 64 -7.47 10.65 -11.67
CA LEU A 64 -7.93 11.72 -12.57
C LEU A 64 -9.04 11.26 -13.54
N PHE A 65 -9.06 9.96 -13.88
CA PHE A 65 -10.08 9.35 -14.75
C PHE A 65 -11.26 8.76 -13.97
N LYS A 66 -11.35 9.01 -12.66
CA LYS A 66 -12.41 8.51 -11.79
C LYS A 66 -13.56 9.53 -11.63
N LEU A 67 -13.77 10.33 -12.67
CA LEU A 67 -14.94 11.20 -12.85
C LEU A 67 -16.22 10.38 -12.87
#